data_AF-A0A6A5YQ25-F1
#
_entry.id   AF-A0A6A5YQ25-F1
#
_cell.length_a   1.000
_cell.length_b   1.000
_cell.length_c   1.000
_cell.angle_alpha   90.00
_cell.angle_beta   90.00
_cell.angle_gamma   90.00
#
_symmetry.space_group_name_H-M   'P 1'
#
loop_
_entity.id
_entity.type
_entity.pdbx_description
1 polymer ?
#
loop_
_entity_poly.entity_id
_entity_poly.type
_entity_poly.pdbx_seq_one_letter_code
_entity_poly.pdbx_strand_id
1 'polypeptide(L)'
;MSAAALPITSQRFAAALSTLPISSLHAKIAELQNAIAHLHRSNKELEDFAREGDKDCYEALLENRDVIGKFEERVRLVERE
;
A
#
# COMPACT_ATOMS: atom_id res chain seq x y z
N MET A 1 11.57 -7.39 11.34
CA MET A 1 11.19 -6.28 10.44
C MET A 1 12.42 -5.41 10.24
N SER A 2 12.93 -5.27 9.01
CA SER A 2 14.18 -4.55 8.74
C SER A 2 13.94 -3.04 8.74
N ALA A 3 14.30 -2.36 9.82
CA ALA A 3 14.25 -0.91 9.96
C ALA A 3 15.20 -0.15 9.00
N ALA A 4 16.02 -0.89 8.22
CA ALA A 4 16.99 -0.34 7.28
C ALA A 4 16.52 -0.34 5.81
N ALA A 5 15.33 -0.86 5.51
CA ALA A 5 14.81 -0.85 4.14
C ALA A 5 14.25 0.54 3.80
N LEU A 6 14.97 1.30 2.97
CA LEU A 6 14.45 2.55 2.42
C LEU A 6 13.19 2.27 1.59
N PRO A 7 12.09 3.01 1.81
CA PRO A 7 10.90 2.90 0.98
C PRO A 7 11.24 3.12 -0.50
N ILE A 8 10.76 2.23 -1.38
CA ILE A 8 10.88 2.42 -2.83
C ILE A 8 10.08 3.67 -3.22
N THR A 9 10.78 4.67 -3.76
CA THR A 9 10.19 5.88 -4.33
C THR A 9 9.31 5.56 -5.54
N SER A 10 8.26 6.34 -5.77
CA SER A 10 7.38 6.22 -6.93
C SER A 10 8.13 6.27 -8.27
N GLN A 11 9.15 7.12 -8.39
CA GLN A 11 9.98 7.21 -9.61
C GLN A 11 10.73 5.90 -9.91
N ARG A 12 11.40 5.33 -8.90
CA ARG A 12 12.10 4.04 -9.04
C ARG A 12 11.13 2.90 -9.35
N PHE A 13 9.92 2.94 -8.78
CA PHE A 13 8.88 1.97 -9.10
C PHE A 13 8.46 2.07 -10.56
N ALA A 14 8.12 3.27 -11.05
CA ALA A 14 7.71 3.50 -12.44
C ALA A 14 8.79 3.06 -13.45
N ALA A 15 10.06 3.41 -13.20
CA ALA A 15 11.17 3.03 -14.07
C ALA A 15 11.35 1.51 -14.22
N ALA A 16 10.87 0.70 -13.27
CA ALA A 16 10.92 -0.75 -13.38
C ALA A 16 9.78 -1.32 -14.26
N LEU A 17 8.65 -0.61 -14.36
CA LEU A 17 7.45 -1.10 -15.05
C LEU A 17 7.66 -1.25 -16.56
N SER A 18 8.35 -0.31 -17.19
CA SER A 18 8.59 -0.27 -18.64
C SER A 18 9.31 -1.51 -19.21
N THR A 19 9.91 -2.34 -18.36
CA THR A 19 10.65 -3.54 -18.75
C THR A 19 9.86 -4.84 -18.53
N LEU A 20 8.65 -4.74 -17.96
CA LEU A 20 7.85 -5.89 -17.59
C LEU A 20 6.88 -6.32 -18.70
N PRO A 21 6.62 -7.63 -18.85
CA PRO A 21 5.51 -8.11 -19.67
C PRO A 21 4.15 -7.63 -19.13
N ILE A 22 3.17 -7.44 -20.03
CA ILE A 22 1.80 -7.02 -19.69
C ILE A 22 1.16 -7.94 -18.63
N SER A 23 1.41 -9.25 -18.67
CA SER A 23 0.92 -10.19 -17.67
C SER A 23 1.45 -9.88 -16.26
N SER A 24 2.70 -9.44 -16.16
CA SER A 24 3.32 -9.01 -14.89
C SER A 24 2.73 -7.69 -14.39
N LEU A 25 2.36 -6.77 -15.29
CA LEU A 25 1.68 -5.52 -14.92
C LEU A 25 0.29 -5.82 -14.33
N HIS A 26 -0.52 -6.66 -14.98
CA HIS A 26 -1.81 -7.09 -14.44
C HIS A 26 -1.68 -7.82 -13.10
N ALA A 27 -0.70 -8.71 -12.97
CA ALA A 27 -0.42 -9.39 -11.70
C ALA A 27 -0.07 -8.40 -10.59
N LYS A 28 0.73 -7.36 -10.92
CA LYS A 28 1.09 -6.31 -9.95
C LYS A 28 -0.11 -5.46 -9.53
N ILE A 29 -1.03 -5.14 -10.45
CA ILE A 29 -2.29 -4.45 -10.10
C ILE A 29 -3.10 -5.30 -9.12
N ALA A 30 -3.30 -6.59 -9.41
CA ALA A 30 -4.05 -7.49 -8.54
C ALA A 30 -3.41 -7.62 -7.15
N GLU A 31 -2.08 -7.72 -7.09
CA GLU A 31 -1.33 -7.74 -5.82
C GLU A 31 -1.56 -6.46 -5.01
N LEU A 32 -1.45 -5.28 -5.63
CA LEU A 32 -1.64 -3.99 -4.96
C LEU A 32 -3.08 -3.81 -4.47
N GLN A 33 -4.08 -4.18 -5.30
CA GLN A 33 -5.49 -4.11 -4.94
C GLN A 33 -5.82 -5.04 -3.77
N ASN A 34 -5.27 -6.26 -3.76
CA ASN A 34 -5.43 -7.17 -2.63
C ASN A 34 -4.82 -6.59 -1.35
N ALA A 35 -3.61 -6.03 -1.43
CA ALA A 35 -2.96 -5.40 -0.28
C ALA A 35 -3.76 -4.21 0.28
N ILE A 36 -4.31 -3.35 -0.59
CA ILE A 36 -5.21 -2.25 -0.21
C ILE A 36 -6.47 -2.79 0.49
N ALA A 37 -7.11 -3.82 -0.06
CA ALA A 37 -8.29 -4.43 0.53
C ALA A 37 -8.01 -5.03 1.92
N HIS A 38 -6.83 -5.65 2.10
CA HIS A 38 -6.39 -6.15 3.41
C HIS A 38 -6.19 -5.01 4.41
N LEU A 39 -5.54 -3.91 4.02
CA LEU A 39 -5.34 -2.75 4.90
C LEU A 39 -6.66 -2.06 5.28
N HIS A 40 -7.61 -1.94 4.36
CA HIS A 40 -8.94 -1.43 4.70
C HIS A 40 -9.67 -2.31 5.72
N ARG A 41 -9.57 -3.64 5.58
CA ARG A 41 -10.15 -4.58 6.55
C ARG A 41 -9.48 -4.45 7.92
N SER A 42 -8.15 -4.42 7.96
CA SER A 42 -7.39 -4.22 9.20
C SER A 42 -7.75 -2.89 9.86
N ASN A 43 -7.88 -1.81 9.09
CA ASN A 43 -8.31 -0.52 9.64
C ASN A 43 -9.70 -0.61 10.27
N LYS A 44 -10.64 -1.27 9.60
CA LYS A 44 -11.99 -1.46 10.15
C LYS A 44 -11.97 -2.22 11.49
N GLU A 45 -11.08 -3.21 11.63
CA GLU A 45 -10.91 -3.97 12.87
C GLU A 45 -10.25 -3.13 13.98
N LEU A 46 -9.35 -2.20 13.62
CA LEU A 46 -8.64 -1.33 14.58
C LEU A 46 -9.46 -0.10 15.03
N GLU A 47 -10.48 0.30 14.27
CA GLU A 47 -11.26 1.52 14.54
C GLU A 47 -11.91 1.53 15.93
N ASP A 48 -12.42 0.39 16.40
CA ASP A 48 -13.10 0.31 17.70
C ASP A 48 -12.10 0.53 18.85
N PHE A 49 -10.94 -0.13 18.80
CA PHE A 49 -9.88 0.04 19.79
C PHE A 49 -9.33 1.48 19.81
N ALA A 50 -9.13 2.07 18.63
CA ALA A 50 -8.68 3.46 18.54
C ALA A 50 -9.72 4.44 19.13
N ARG A 51 -11.02 4.18 18.95
CA ARG A 51 -12.10 4.98 19.56
C ARG A 51 -12.18 4.83 21.07
N GLU A 52 -11.82 3.66 21.59
CA GLU A 52 -11.73 3.38 23.03
C GLU A 52 -10.48 4.01 23.69
N GLY A 53 -9.62 4.65 22.89
CA GLY A 53 -8.45 5.40 23.37
C GLY A 53 -7.13 4.65 23.28
N ASP A 54 -7.09 3.51 22.59
CA ASP A 54 -5.83 2.83 22.28
C ASP A 54 -5.01 3.66 21.27
N LYS A 55 -3.94 4.26 21.78
CA LYS A 55 -3.04 5.15 21.01
C LYS A 55 -2.27 4.40 19.93
N ASP A 56 -1.87 3.15 20.18
CA ASP A 56 -1.10 2.36 19.23
C ASP A 56 -1.99 1.94 18.06
N CYS A 57 -3.24 1.56 18.35
CA CYS A 57 -4.24 1.30 17.31
C CYS A 57 -4.55 2.54 16.48
N TYR A 58 -4.64 3.72 17.11
CA TYR A 58 -4.82 4.99 16.39
C TYR A 58 -3.64 5.32 15.47
N GLU A 59 -2.40 5.15 15.95
CA GLU A 59 -1.20 5.37 15.14
C GLU A 59 -1.13 4.38 13.96
N ALA A 60 -1.44 3.10 14.20
CA ALA A 60 -1.51 2.09 13.16
C ALA A 60 -2.53 2.43 12.06
N LEU A 61 -3.69 3.01 12.42
CA LEU A 61 -4.67 3.49 11.44
C LEU A 61 -4.11 4.59 10.53
N LEU A 62 -3.36 5.54 11.10
CA LEU A 62 -2.75 6.63 10.34
C LEU A 62 -1.67 6.09 9.40
N GLU A 63 -0.79 5.23 9.90
CA GLU A 63 0.26 4.61 9.09
C GLU A 63 -0.32 3.77 7.94
N ASN A 64 -1.35 2.97 8.22
CA ASN A 64 -2.03 2.18 7.19
C ASN A 64 -2.67 3.06 6.11
N ARG A 65 -3.24 4.22 6.47
CA ARG A 65 -3.79 5.17 5.49
C ARG A 65 -2.71 5.73 4.57
N ASP A 66 -1.54 6.05 5.11
CA ASP A 66 -0.41 6.51 4.31
C ASP A 66 0.10 5.42 3.36
N VAL A 67 0.11 4.15 3.81
CA VAL A 67 0.48 3.00 2.97
C VAL A 67 -0.55 2.78 1.86
N ILE A 68 -1.84 2.86 2.17
CA ILE A 68 -2.92 2.77 1.17
C ILE A 68 -2.71 3.84 0.07
N GLY A 69 -2.49 5.11 0.45
CA GLY A 69 -2.27 6.19 -0.52
C GLY A 69 -1.07 5.93 -1.45
N LYS A 70 0.02 5.38 -0.90
CA LYS A 70 1.20 4.97 -1.71
C LYS A 70 0.89 3.81 -2.65
N PHE A 71 0.08 2.84 -2.22
CA PHE A 71 -0.32 1.72 -3.08
C PHE A 71 -1.27 2.16 -4.18
N GLU A 72 -2.23 3.05 -3.89
CA GLU A 72 -3.09 3.66 -4.91
C GLU A 72 -2.29 4.46 -5.94
N GLU A 73 -1.26 5.20 -5.51
CA GLU A 73 -0.35 5.87 -6.43
C GLU A 73 0.37 4.87 -7.34
N ARG A 74 0.85 3.76 -6.78
CA ARG A 74 1.48 2.68 -7.56
C ARG A 74 0.51 2.04 -8.55
N VAL A 75 -0.74 1.79 -8.17
CA VAL A 75 -1.76 1.29 -9.11
C VAL A 75 -1.90 2.24 -10.30
N ARG A 76 -2.05 3.55 -10.04
CA ARG A 76 -2.12 4.57 -11.10
C ARG A 76 -0.88 4.62 -11.98
N LEU A 77 0.30 4.29 -11.46
CA LEU A 77 1.53 4.21 -12.26
C LEU A 77 1.53 2.96 -13.15
N VAL A 78 1.05 1.81 -12.66
CA VAL A 78 0.95 0.59 -13.47
C VAL A 78 -0.10 0.71 -14.56
N GLU A 79 -1.23 1.37 -14.29
CA GLU A 79 -2.29 1.59 -15.28
C GLU A 79 -1.90 2.53 -16.44
N ARG A 80 -0.82 3.31 -16.28
CA ARG A 80 -0.32 4.24 -17.31
C ARG A 80 0.72 3.62 -18.24
N GLU A 81 1.20 2.43 -17.92
CA GLU A 81 2.29 1.74 -18.61
C GLU A 81 1.77 0.72 -19.65
#